data_AF-A0A524M2H8-F1
#
_entry.id   AF-A0A524M2H8-F1
#
_cell.length_a   1.000
_cell.length_b   1.000
_cell.length_c   1.000
_cell.angle_alpha   90.00
_cell.angle_beta   90.00
_cell.angle_gamma   90.00
#
_symmetry.space_group_name_H-M   'P 1'
#
loop_
_entity.id
_entity.type
_entity.pdbx_description
1 polymer ?
#
loop_
_entity_poly.entity_id
_entity_poly.type
_entity_poly.pdbx_seq_one_letter_code
_entity_poly.pdbx_strand_id
1 'polypeptide(L)'
;MVSLLGASGAVYAVLLAAATYYPTATVRVYFLIPIRLPILAIIYLAFDMFGVLRGSTGVAHLTHLAGAVFAFLYLLIRLQINPIREFLDSRR
;
A
#
# COMPACT_ATOMS: atom_id res chain seq x y z
N MET A 1 -6.83 22.41 -10.99
CA MET A 1 -7.09 21.05 -11.49
C MET A 1 -5.92 20.18 -11.11
N VAL A 2 -6.14 19.02 -10.48
CA VAL A 2 -5.08 18.01 -10.29
C VAL A 2 -5.09 17.13 -11.53
N SER A 3 -3.97 17.07 -12.25
CA SER A 3 -3.81 16.16 -13.38
C SER A 3 -3.63 14.74 -12.86
N LEU A 4 -4.60 13.83 -13.09
CA LEU A 4 -4.47 12.40 -12.82
C LEU A 4 -3.62 11.71 -13.91
N LEU A 5 -2.34 12.05 -13.98
CA LEU A 5 -1.39 11.42 -14.89
C LEU A 5 -0.32 10.70 -14.06
N GLY A 6 -0.53 9.42 -13.74
CA GLY A 6 0.46 8.68 -12.95
C GLY A 6 0.14 7.20 -12.75
N ALA A 7 1.16 6.35 -12.89
CA ALA A 7 1.09 4.91 -12.61
C ALA A 7 1.09 4.59 -11.10
N SER A 8 1.18 5.59 -10.23
CA SER A 8 1.38 5.41 -8.79
C SER A 8 0.23 4.68 -8.09
N GLY A 9 -1.01 4.81 -8.57
CA GLY A 9 -2.12 3.97 -8.07
C GLY A 9 -1.87 2.47 -8.27
N ALA A 10 -1.31 2.08 -9.41
CA ALA A 10 -0.93 0.69 -9.68
C ALA A 10 0.24 0.24 -8.80
N VAL A 11 1.19 1.14 -8.51
CA VAL A 11 2.28 0.87 -7.56
C VAL A 11 1.74 0.56 -6.17
N TYR A 12 0.75 1.30 -5.69
CA TYR A 12 0.09 1.04 -4.40
C TYR A 12 -0.67 -0.30 -4.40
N ALA A 13 -1.31 -0.64 -5.51
CA ALA A 13 -1.95 -1.94 -5.67
C ALA A 13 -0.93 -3.09 -5.56
N VAL A 14 0.19 -3.00 -6.28
CA VAL A 14 1.27 -4.00 -6.25
C VAL A 14 1.97 -4.03 -4.90
N LEU A 15 2.17 -2.88 -4.25
CA LEU A 15 2.77 -2.81 -2.90
C LEU A 15 1.92 -3.58 -1.89
N LEU A 16 0.60 -3.36 -1.88
CA LEU A 16 -0.30 -4.09 -1.00
C LEU A 16 -0.28 -5.59 -1.31
N ALA A 17 -0.37 -5.97 -2.59
CA ALA A 17 -0.32 -7.37 -3.00
C ALA A 17 1.00 -8.05 -2.60
N ALA A 18 2.14 -7.39 -2.82
CA ALA A 18 3.45 -7.89 -2.43
C ALA A 18 3.56 -8.06 -0.91
N ALA A 19 3.05 -7.09 -0.15
CA ALA A 19 2.98 -7.21 1.30
C ALA A 19 2.08 -8.36 1.76
N THR A 20 1.02 -8.71 1.01
CA THR A 20 0.13 -9.82 1.33
C THR A 20 0.77 -11.17 0.99
N TYR A 21 1.42 -11.30 -0.17
CA TYR A 21 2.05 -12.55 -0.60
C TYR A 21 3.36 -12.86 0.12
N TYR A 22 4.13 -11.82 0.49
CA TYR A 22 5.45 -11.97 1.08
C TYR A 22 5.57 -11.15 2.38
N PRO A 23 4.76 -11.46 3.40
CA PRO A 23 4.61 -10.58 4.54
C PRO A 23 5.85 -10.59 5.48
N THR A 24 6.72 -11.59 5.36
CA THR A 24 8.01 -11.68 6.06
C THR A 24 9.17 -11.07 5.27
N ALA A 25 8.97 -10.73 3.98
CA ALA A 25 10.02 -10.13 3.17
C ALA A 25 10.38 -8.74 3.68
N THR A 26 11.68 -8.43 3.64
CA THR A 26 12.23 -7.15 4.06
C THR A 26 12.79 -6.39 2.87
N VAL A 27 12.51 -5.09 2.84
CA VAL A 27 13.07 -4.15 1.87
C VAL A 27 13.95 -3.17 2.63
N ARG A 28 15.12 -2.86 2.08
CA ARG A 28 16.01 -1.83 2.64
C ARG A 28 15.66 -0.48 2.06
N VAL A 29 14.94 0.33 2.84
CA VAL A 29 14.62 1.71 2.46
C VAL A 29 15.93 2.52 2.43
N TYR A 30 16.16 3.21 1.30
CA TYR A 30 17.43 3.90 1.00
C TYR A 30 18.68 3.03 1.21
N PHE A 31 18.57 1.71 0.98
CA PHE A 31 19.64 0.73 1.22
C PHE A 31 20.12 0.59 2.68
N LEU A 32 19.49 1.30 3.62
CA LEU A 32 19.96 1.41 5.01
C LEU A 32 19.00 0.71 5.98
N ILE A 33 17.70 1.04 5.93
CA ILE A 33 16.74 0.67 6.97
C ILE A 33 15.93 -0.54 6.50
N PRO A 34 16.13 -1.75 7.06
CA PRO A 34 15.32 -2.91 6.72
C PRO A 34 13.92 -2.77 7.32
N ILE A 35 12.90 -2.81 6.47
CA ILE A 35 11.48 -2.74 6.86
C ILE A 35 10.73 -3.90 6.22
N ARG A 36 9.87 -4.57 6.99
CA ARG A 36 8.98 -5.62 6.46
C ARG A 36 7.93 -5.00 5.54
N LEU A 37 7.60 -5.70 4.45
CA LEU A 37 6.64 -5.19 3.46
C LEU A 37 5.28 -4.74 4.04
N PRO A 38 4.62 -5.48 4.96
CA PRO A 38 3.38 -5.02 5.57
C PRO A 38 3.51 -3.69 6.32
N ILE A 39 4.64 -3.50 7.03
CA ILE A 39 4.92 -2.25 7.75
C ILE A 39 5.08 -1.11 6.75
N LEU A 40 5.83 -1.35 5.67
CA LEU A 40 6.04 -0.36 4.62
C LEU A 40 4.71 0.04 3.96
N ALA A 41 3.87 -0.93 3.60
CA ALA A 41 2.56 -0.68 3.01
C ALA A 41 1.66 0.17 3.93
N ILE A 42 1.62 -0.16 5.23
CA ILE A 42 0.86 0.62 6.23
C ILE A 42 1.36 2.05 6.33
N ILE A 43 2.69 2.27 6.35
CA ILE A 43 3.28 3.60 6.42
C ILE A 43 2.86 4.45 5.21
N TYR A 44 2.96 3.91 3.99
CA TYR A 44 2.57 4.64 2.77
C TYR A 44 1.07 4.95 2.73
N LEU A 45 0.22 4.02 3.16
CA LEU A 45 -1.22 4.25 3.28
C LEU A 45 -1.55 5.33 4.30
N ALA A 46 -0.89 5.31 5.47
CA ALA A 46 -1.07 6.33 6.50
C ALA A 46 -0.61 7.71 6.02
N PHE A 47 0.49 7.78 5.28
CA PHE A 47 1.00 9.01 4.69
C PHE A 47 0.02 9.63 3.69
N ASP A 48 -0.56 8.82 2.79
CA ASP A 48 -1.56 9.35 1.85
C ASP A 48 -2.86 9.73 2.52
N MET A 49 -3.31 8.98 3.54
CA MET A 49 -4.48 9.35 4.34
C MET A 49 -4.27 10.72 4.98
N PHE A 50 -3.08 10.96 5.54
CA PHE A 50 -2.72 12.25 6.10
C PHE A 50 -2.65 13.36 5.04
N GLY A 51 -2.15 13.04 3.85
CA GLY A 51 -2.15 13.93 2.69
C GLY A 51 -3.56 14.35 2.28
N VAL A 52 -4.53 13.43 2.25
CA VAL A 52 -5.94 13.73 2.00
C VAL A 52 -6.49 14.71 3.05
N LEU A 53 -6.18 14.50 4.33
CA LEU A 53 -6.63 15.38 5.42
C LEU A 53 -6.01 16.79 5.36
N ARG A 54 -4.78 16.91 4.84
CA ARG A 54 -4.10 18.20 4.67
C ARG A 54 -4.59 19.01 3.46
N GLY A 55 -5.37 18.42 2.57
CA GLY A 55 -5.92 19.10 1.39
C GLY A 55 -4.95 19.16 0.21
N SER A 56 -4.94 20.27 -0.53
CA SER A 56 -4.22 20.36 -1.82
C SER A 56 -2.70 20.37 -1.64
N THR A 57 -2.07 19.20 -1.78
CA THR A 57 -0.61 19.00 -1.72
C THR A 57 0.05 18.92 -3.10
N GLY A 58 -0.73 19.03 -4.18
CA GLY A 58 -0.26 18.73 -5.55
C GLY A 58 -0.09 17.23 -5.83
N VAL A 59 -0.35 16.35 -4.86
CA VAL A 59 -0.27 14.89 -4.99
C VAL A 59 -1.68 14.29 -5.04
N ALA A 60 -1.88 13.33 -5.94
CA ALA A 60 -3.14 12.60 -6.09
C ALA A 60 -3.31 11.48 -5.04
N HIS A 61 -3.29 11.83 -3.76
CA HIS A 61 -3.34 10.87 -2.64
C HIS A 61 -4.54 9.90 -2.71
N LEU A 62 -5.70 10.40 -3.14
CA LEU A 62 -6.89 9.57 -3.29
C LEU A 62 -6.72 8.48 -4.36
N THR A 63 -5.95 8.74 -5.42
CA THR A 63 -5.63 7.76 -6.46
C THR A 63 -4.78 6.62 -5.93
N HIS A 64 -3.82 6.92 -5.05
CA HIS A 64 -3.00 5.89 -4.41
C HIS A 64 -3.85 5.00 -3.48
N LEU A 65 -4.68 5.63 -2.63
CA LEU A 65 -5.58 4.91 -1.74
C LEU A 65 -6.59 4.05 -2.52
N ALA A 66 -7.14 4.55 -3.63
CA ALA A 66 -8.03 3.79 -4.50
C ALA A 66 -7.32 2.56 -5.09
N GLY A 67 -6.05 2.69 -5.51
CA GLY A 67 -5.25 1.55 -5.99
C GLY A 67 -5.04 0.48 -4.92
N ALA A 68 -4.73 0.88 -3.69
CA ALA A 68 -4.61 -0.06 -2.59
C ALA A 68 -5.94 -0.71 -2.21
N VAL A 69 -7.04 0.06 -2.17
CA VAL A 69 -8.39 -0.50 -1.94
C VAL A 69 -8.75 -1.50 -3.03
N PHE A 70 -8.46 -1.20 -4.29
CA PHE A 70 -8.67 -2.13 -5.40
C PHE A 70 -7.90 -3.43 -5.19
N ALA A 71 -6.60 -3.37 -4.86
CA ALA A 71 -5.82 -4.57 -4.57
C ALA A 71 -6.38 -5.36 -3.38
N PHE A 72 -6.78 -4.68 -2.31
CA PHE A 72 -7.38 -5.31 -1.15
C PHE A 72 -8.62 -6.11 -1.51
N LEU A 73 -9.55 -5.49 -2.25
CA LEU A 73 -10.77 -6.14 -2.70
C LEU A 73 -10.49 -7.26 -3.71
N TYR A 74 -9.53 -7.08 -4.62
CA TYR A 74 -9.13 -8.11 -5.56
C TYR A 74 -8.57 -9.34 -4.85
N LEU A 75 -7.66 -9.16 -3.88
CA LEU A 75 -7.11 -10.24 -3.07
C LEU A 75 -8.22 -10.95 -2.30
N LEU A 76 -9.08 -10.18 -1.64
CA LEU A 76 -10.14 -10.71 -0.78
C LEU A 76 -11.23 -11.45 -1.56
N ILE A 77 -11.74 -10.86 -2.64
CA ILE A 77 -12.89 -11.36 -3.38
C ILE A 77 -12.44 -12.34 -4.47
N ARG A 78 -11.52 -11.92 -5.33
CA ARG A 78 -11.13 -12.72 -6.51
C ARG A 78 -10.19 -13.86 -6.14
N LEU A 79 -9.24 -13.60 -5.25
CA LEU A 79 -8.21 -14.57 -4.89
C LEU A 79 -8.48 -15.28 -3.56
N GLN A 80 -9.49 -14.85 -2.80
CA GLN A 80 -9.86 -15.43 -1.51
C GLN A 80 -8.71 -15.40 -0.48
N ILE A 81 -7.78 -14.44 -0.62
CA ILE A 81 -6.67 -14.20 0.32
C ILE A 81 -7.05 -13.00 1.18
N ASN A 82 -7.03 -13.15 2.50
CA ASN A 82 -7.34 -12.06 3.42
C ASN A 82 -6.06 -11.28 3.78
N PRO A 83 -5.85 -10.05 3.26
CA PRO A 83 -4.62 -9.30 3.51
C PRO A 83 -4.36 -9.02 4.99
N ILE A 84 -5.43 -8.79 5.78
CA ILE A 84 -5.31 -8.51 7.21
C ILE A 84 -4.75 -9.74 7.93
N ARG A 85 -5.27 -10.93 7.62
CA ARG A 85 -4.78 -12.16 8.21
C ARG A 85 -3.30 -12.37 7.92
N GLU A 86 -2.89 -12.24 6.66
CA GLU A 86 -1.48 -12.42 6.26
C GLU A 86 -0.56 -11.41 6.96
N PHE A 87 -1.01 -10.16 7.13
CA PHE A 87 -0.25 -9.13 7.85
C PHE A 87 -0.14 -9.42 9.35
N LEU A 88 -1.15 -10.08 9.94
CA LEU A 88 -1.14 -10.47 11.35
C LEU A 88 -0.30 -11.73 11.59
N ASP A 89 -0.41 -12.72 10.72
CA ASP A 89 0.35 -13.98 10.81
C ASP A 89 1.86 -13.74 10.58
N SER A 90 2.24 -12.69 9.84
CA SER A 90 3.64 -12.26 9.70
C SER A 90 4.33 -11.82 11.00
N ARG A 91 3.57 -11.69 12.09
CA ARG A 91 4.09 -11.34 13.42
C ARG A 91 4.36 -12.56 14.30
N ARG A 92 3.96 -13.76 13.84
CA ARG A 92 4.33 -15.04 14.45
C ARG A 92 5.63 -15.54 13.82
#